data_AF-A0A9X4C148-F1
#
_entry.id   AF-A0A9X4C148-F1
#
_cell.length_a   1.000
_cell.length_b   1.000
_cell.length_c   1.000
_cell.angle_alpha   90.00
_cell.angle_beta   90.00
_cell.angle_gamma   90.00
#
_symmetry.space_group_name_H-M   'P 1'
#
loop_
_entity.id
_entity.type
_entity.pdbx_description
1 polymer ?
#
loop_
_entity_poly.entity_id
_entity_poly.type
_entity_poly.pdbx_seq_one_letter_code
_entity_poly.pdbx_strand_id
1 'polypeptide(L)'
;MLDAIRWDTDLIRRYDLAGPRYTSYPTAVQFNSQVGTFDLFHALRDSRKAQRPLSLYVHVPFCANICYYCACNKVITKDRGRALPYLQRLEQEIQLIACHLDPAQKVEQLHFGGGTPTFLSHDELRQLMAHLRKHFNLLDDDSGDYGIEIDPREADWSTMGLLRELGFNRVSIGLQDLDPAVQRAVNRLQSLEETRAVIDAARTLQFRSINIDLIYGLPKQTPENFARTVEEVISLQPDRLSVFNYAHLPERFMPQRRINSQDLPSPAQKLEMLQRTIEQLTAAGYRYIGMDHFALPDDELAIAQEEQTLQRNFQGYTTHGHCDLVGLGVSAISQIGDLYCQNSSDLNEYQNTLASAQLATSRGLVCNADDRLRREVIQQLICNFSLDFAEIEQQFNIDFQGYFGALWPQLQEMAKDGLITLDRERIEVLPAGRLLVRSVCMVFDAYLEQQNRQRFSRVI
;
A
#
# COMPACT_ATOMS: atom_id res chain seq x y z
N MET A 1 2.25 2.99 26.52
CA MET A 1 3.45 2.83 25.67
C MET A 1 3.10 1.79 24.63
N LEU A 2 2.75 2.22 23.42
CA LEU A 2 2.54 1.33 22.27
C LEU A 2 3.88 0.78 21.73
N ASP A 3 5.02 1.08 22.36
CA ASP A 3 6.35 1.02 21.78
C ASP A 3 7.16 -0.25 22.07
N ALA A 4 6.56 -1.43 22.06
CA ALA A 4 7.41 -2.63 22.06
C ALA A 4 6.78 -3.73 21.22
N ILE A 5 7.28 -3.92 20.00
CA ILE A 5 7.28 -5.27 19.44
C ILE A 5 8.14 -6.12 20.39
N ARG A 6 7.62 -7.28 20.80
CA ARG A 6 8.42 -8.28 21.52
C ARG A 6 8.78 -9.39 20.54
N TRP A 7 10.07 -9.56 20.26
CA TRP A 7 10.51 -10.65 19.40
C TRP A 7 10.32 -12.01 20.08
N ASP A 8 9.64 -12.93 19.40
CA ASP A 8 9.46 -14.32 19.84
C ASP A 8 9.60 -15.28 18.65
N THR A 9 10.77 -15.89 18.53
CA THR A 9 11.12 -16.77 17.40
C THR A 9 10.22 -18.00 17.31
N ASP A 10 9.81 -18.57 18.44
CA ASP A 10 9.00 -19.79 18.44
C ASP A 10 7.56 -19.49 18.05
N LEU A 11 7.04 -18.34 18.50
CA LEU A 11 5.73 -17.83 18.08
C LEU A 11 5.71 -17.53 16.58
N ILE A 12 6.73 -16.83 16.09
CA ILE A 12 6.88 -16.52 14.67
C ILE A 12 6.88 -17.79 13.83
N ARG A 13 7.68 -18.79 14.20
CA ARG A 13 7.73 -20.07 13.44
C ARG A 13 6.39 -20.79 13.42
N ARG A 14 5.61 -20.72 14.49
CA ARG A 14 4.31 -21.40 14.61
C ARG A 14 3.23 -20.73 13.76
N TYR A 15 3.26 -19.40 13.65
CA TYR A 15 2.21 -18.61 13.02
C TYR A 15 2.65 -17.94 11.70
N ASP A 16 3.85 -18.23 11.19
CA ASP A 16 4.32 -17.82 9.86
C ASP A 16 3.63 -18.62 8.73
N LEU A 17 2.32 -18.37 8.60
CA LEU A 17 1.44 -19.03 7.64
C LEU A 17 1.36 -18.23 6.33
N ALA A 18 1.04 -18.90 5.22
CA ALA A 18 0.72 -18.20 3.98
C ALA A 18 -0.69 -17.60 4.08
N GLY A 19 -0.79 -16.28 3.87
CA GLY A 19 -2.03 -15.54 4.06
C GLY A 19 -2.01 -14.18 3.35
N PRO A 20 -3.19 -13.60 3.07
CA PRO A 20 -3.26 -12.33 2.37
C PRO A 20 -2.64 -11.20 3.20
N ARG A 21 -2.23 -10.14 2.51
CA ARG A 21 -1.71 -8.92 3.15
C ARG A 21 -2.82 -8.03 3.74
N TYR A 22 -4.08 -8.39 3.52
CA TYR A 22 -5.26 -7.58 3.88
C TYR A 22 -5.09 -6.10 3.50
N THR A 23 -4.63 -5.85 2.26
CA THR A 23 -4.72 -4.50 1.65
C THR A 23 -6.18 -4.05 1.50
N SER A 24 -7.09 -5.02 1.41
CA SER A 24 -8.53 -4.87 1.50
C SER A 24 -9.14 -6.16 2.06
N TYR A 25 -10.35 -6.07 2.58
CA TYR A 25 -11.24 -7.22 2.76
C TYR A 25 -12.61 -6.93 2.12
N PRO A 26 -13.17 -7.85 1.31
CA PRO A 26 -12.50 -9.03 0.78
C PRO A 26 -11.30 -8.70 -0.11
N THR A 27 -10.44 -9.69 -0.34
CA THR A 27 -9.20 -9.49 -1.11
C THR A 27 -9.48 -9.45 -2.62
N ALA A 28 -8.56 -8.86 -3.40
CA ALA A 28 -8.67 -8.81 -4.87
C ALA A 28 -8.69 -10.19 -5.56
N VAL A 29 -8.44 -11.29 -4.83
CA VAL A 29 -8.64 -12.67 -5.34
C VAL A 29 -10.12 -12.98 -5.56
N GLN A 30 -11.01 -12.33 -4.80
CA GLN A 30 -12.46 -12.53 -4.91
C GLN A 30 -13.11 -11.67 -5.99
N PHE A 31 -12.34 -10.79 -6.65
CA PHE A 31 -12.87 -9.99 -7.75
C PHE A 31 -13.23 -10.89 -8.92
N ASN A 32 -14.44 -10.68 -9.45
CA ASN A 32 -15.01 -11.45 -10.55
C ASN A 32 -15.46 -10.52 -11.68
N SER A 33 -15.75 -11.09 -12.85
CA SER A 33 -16.15 -10.34 -14.05
C SER A 33 -17.62 -9.96 -14.11
N GLN A 34 -18.40 -10.16 -13.03
CA GLN A 34 -19.82 -9.77 -12.99
C GLN A 34 -19.99 -8.29 -12.66
N VAL A 35 -19.00 -7.69 -12.00
CA VAL A 35 -18.93 -6.24 -11.75
C VAL A 35 -18.35 -5.54 -12.97
N GLY A 36 -19.06 -4.53 -13.47
CA GLY A 36 -18.62 -3.73 -14.60
C GLY A 36 -18.88 -2.23 -14.45
N THR A 37 -18.89 -1.55 -15.58
CA THR A 37 -19.01 -0.08 -15.66
C THR A 37 -20.31 0.47 -15.05
N PHE A 38 -21.43 -0.25 -15.17
CA PHE A 38 -22.70 0.21 -14.61
C PHE A 38 -22.69 0.23 -13.07
N ASP A 39 -22.09 -0.77 -12.44
CA ASP A 39 -21.94 -0.84 -10.98
C ASP A 39 -21.07 0.32 -10.48
N LEU A 40 -19.96 0.59 -11.16
CA LEU A 40 -19.10 1.73 -10.87
C LEU A 40 -19.86 3.06 -10.96
N PHE A 41 -20.61 3.28 -12.05
CA PHE A 41 -21.42 4.48 -12.20
C PHE A 41 -22.51 4.62 -11.14
N HIS A 42 -23.11 3.51 -10.69
CA HIS A 42 -24.07 3.54 -9.59
C HIS A 42 -23.37 3.96 -8.28
N ALA A 43 -22.25 3.34 -7.94
CA ALA A 43 -21.48 3.65 -6.74
C ALA A 43 -21.00 5.10 -6.71
N LEU A 44 -20.48 5.63 -7.82
CA LEU A 44 -20.06 7.04 -7.94
C LEU A 44 -21.23 8.00 -7.72
N ARG A 45 -22.42 7.68 -8.25
CA ARG A 45 -23.61 8.52 -8.05
C ARG A 45 -24.11 8.48 -6.61
N ASP A 46 -23.96 7.36 -5.92
CA ASP A 46 -24.30 7.27 -4.49
C ASP A 46 -23.30 8.02 -3.61
N SER A 47 -21.99 7.90 -3.91
CA SER A 47 -20.95 8.74 -3.33
C SER A 47 -21.27 10.23 -3.47
N ARG A 48 -21.63 10.65 -4.70
CA ARG A 48 -22.09 12.00 -5.01
C ARG A 48 -23.30 12.43 -4.18
N LYS A 49 -24.34 11.61 -4.09
CA LYS A 49 -25.53 11.95 -3.27
C LYS A 49 -25.18 12.15 -1.80
N ALA A 50 -24.25 11.33 -1.29
CA ALA A 50 -23.76 11.41 0.08
C ALA A 50 -22.72 12.51 0.30
N GLN A 51 -22.24 13.17 -0.78
CA GLN A 51 -21.17 14.17 -0.75
C GLN A 51 -19.91 13.69 -0.02
N ARG A 52 -19.56 12.41 -0.20
CA ARG A 52 -18.34 11.86 0.41
C ARG A 52 -17.09 12.49 -0.22
N PRO A 53 -16.06 12.84 0.56
CA PRO A 53 -14.80 13.28 0.00
C PRO A 53 -14.14 12.15 -0.79
N LEU A 54 -13.22 12.53 -1.66
CA LEU A 54 -12.58 11.63 -2.62
C LEU A 54 -11.09 11.46 -2.30
N SER A 55 -10.62 10.24 -2.47
CA SER A 55 -9.21 9.91 -2.62
C SER A 55 -8.97 9.48 -4.06
N LEU A 56 -8.03 10.09 -4.76
CA LEU A 56 -7.68 9.71 -6.13
C LEU A 56 -6.38 8.91 -6.14
N TYR A 57 -6.37 7.77 -6.82
CA TYR A 57 -5.15 7.03 -7.13
C TYR A 57 -4.94 7.02 -8.64
N VAL A 58 -3.77 7.46 -9.10
CA VAL A 58 -3.41 7.47 -10.52
C VAL A 58 -2.26 6.50 -10.76
N HIS A 59 -2.50 5.48 -11.55
CA HIS A 59 -1.50 4.47 -11.87
C HIS A 59 -0.72 4.88 -13.12
N VAL A 60 0.57 5.21 -12.98
CA VAL A 60 1.48 5.44 -14.11
C VAL A 60 2.34 4.19 -14.31
N PRO A 61 2.11 3.37 -15.34
CA PRO A 61 2.70 2.03 -15.40
C PRO A 61 4.16 2.00 -15.88
N PHE A 62 4.73 3.10 -16.36
CA PHE A 62 5.99 3.06 -17.09
C PHE A 62 7.22 3.05 -16.17
N CYS A 63 8.22 2.25 -16.50
CA CYS A 63 9.56 2.32 -15.91
C CYS A 63 10.63 2.32 -17.01
N ALA A 64 11.64 3.16 -16.87
CA ALA A 64 12.78 3.20 -17.81
C ALA A 64 13.66 1.94 -17.70
N ASN A 65 13.76 1.38 -16.50
CA ASN A 65 14.64 0.27 -16.17
C ASN A 65 13.88 -0.89 -15.50
N ILE A 66 14.26 -2.11 -15.84
CA ILE A 66 13.70 -3.31 -15.24
C ILE A 66 14.40 -3.64 -13.92
N CYS A 67 13.67 -3.61 -12.80
CA CYS A 67 14.16 -4.13 -11.53
C CYS A 67 13.76 -5.60 -11.39
N TYR A 68 14.72 -6.50 -11.17
CA TYR A 68 14.44 -7.94 -11.22
C TYR A 68 13.53 -8.43 -10.09
N TYR A 69 13.52 -7.74 -8.94
CA TYR A 69 12.65 -8.08 -7.82
C TYR A 69 11.17 -7.70 -8.05
N CYS A 70 10.89 -6.76 -8.96
CA CYS A 70 9.62 -6.00 -8.95
C CYS A 70 8.38 -6.82 -9.37
N ALA A 71 7.38 -6.81 -8.50
CA ALA A 71 6.08 -7.48 -8.67
C ALA A 71 4.92 -6.52 -9.06
N CYS A 72 5.17 -5.21 -9.18
CA CYS A 72 4.14 -4.23 -9.52
C CYS A 72 3.53 -4.48 -10.92
N ASN A 73 2.38 -3.90 -11.22
CA ASN A 73 1.93 -3.73 -12.61
C ASN A 73 2.77 -2.61 -13.22
N LYS A 74 3.50 -2.92 -14.31
CA LYS A 74 4.41 -1.98 -14.96
C LYS A 74 4.71 -2.40 -16.39
N VAL A 75 5.09 -1.41 -17.20
CA VAL A 75 5.55 -1.54 -18.57
C VAL A 75 6.96 -0.97 -18.65
N ILE A 76 7.93 -1.85 -18.91
CA ILE A 76 9.32 -1.44 -19.08
C ILE A 76 9.51 -0.91 -20.50
N THR A 77 9.96 0.33 -20.64
CA THR A 77 10.22 0.94 -21.95
C THR A 77 11.25 2.07 -21.83
N LYS A 78 12.15 2.17 -22.81
CA LYS A 78 13.04 3.34 -22.96
C LYS A 78 12.41 4.43 -23.84
N ASP A 79 11.37 4.08 -24.60
CA ASP A 79 10.62 5.01 -25.43
C ASP A 79 9.65 5.81 -24.56
N ARG A 80 10.02 7.07 -24.27
CA ARG A 80 9.20 8.04 -23.52
C ARG A 80 7.95 8.45 -24.29
N GLY A 81 7.96 8.35 -25.62
CA GLY A 81 6.80 8.68 -26.46
C GLY A 81 5.58 7.79 -26.21
N ARG A 82 5.74 6.66 -25.49
CA ARG A 82 4.64 5.80 -25.06
C ARG A 82 3.78 6.40 -23.94
N ALA A 83 4.29 7.40 -23.21
CA ALA A 83 3.54 8.07 -22.15
C ALA A 83 2.36 8.88 -22.71
N LEU A 84 2.59 9.67 -23.75
CA LEU A 84 1.56 10.55 -24.31
C LEU A 84 0.27 9.81 -24.77
N PRO A 85 0.33 8.71 -25.56
CA PRO A 85 -0.88 7.95 -25.91
C PRO A 85 -1.61 7.40 -24.69
N TYR A 86 -0.88 7.03 -23.63
CA TYR A 86 -1.50 6.59 -22.38
C TYR A 86 -2.19 7.74 -21.64
N LEU A 87 -1.55 8.91 -21.53
CA LEU A 87 -2.13 10.09 -20.91
C LEU A 87 -3.41 10.53 -21.61
N GLN A 88 -3.45 10.49 -22.94
CA GLN A 88 -4.67 10.79 -23.70
C GLN A 88 -5.85 9.87 -23.32
N ARG A 89 -5.59 8.59 -23.04
CA ARG A 89 -6.62 7.65 -22.58
C ARG A 89 -6.99 7.88 -21.11
N LEU A 90 -6.00 8.17 -20.27
CA LEU A 90 -6.23 8.53 -18.88
C LEU A 90 -7.07 9.80 -18.75
N GLU A 91 -6.83 10.81 -19.58
CA GLU A 91 -7.62 12.04 -19.62
C GLU A 91 -9.08 11.79 -20.06
N GLN A 92 -9.30 10.85 -20.98
CA GLN A 92 -10.65 10.40 -21.37
C GLN A 92 -11.34 9.68 -20.20
N GLU A 93 -10.63 8.80 -19.50
CA GLU A 93 -11.15 8.14 -18.30
C GLU A 93 -11.54 9.14 -17.21
N ILE A 94 -10.67 10.11 -16.92
CA ILE A 94 -10.93 11.20 -15.97
C ILE A 94 -12.23 11.94 -16.33
N GLN A 95 -12.42 12.30 -17.60
CA GLN A 95 -13.63 12.98 -18.07
C GLN A 95 -14.89 12.12 -17.85
N LEU A 96 -14.82 10.83 -18.21
CA LEU A 96 -15.95 9.90 -18.08
C LEU A 96 -16.34 9.71 -16.61
N ILE A 97 -15.38 9.55 -15.70
CA ILE A 97 -15.65 9.36 -14.27
C ILE A 97 -16.18 10.66 -13.64
N ALA A 98 -15.55 11.79 -13.93
CA ALA A 98 -15.93 13.09 -13.34
C ALA A 98 -17.39 13.47 -13.63
N CYS A 99 -17.96 13.04 -14.76
CA CYS A 99 -19.37 13.28 -15.09
C CYS A 99 -20.36 12.65 -14.09
N HIS A 100 -19.92 11.67 -13.30
CA HIS A 100 -20.76 10.95 -12.33
C HIS A 100 -20.59 11.47 -10.89
N LEU A 101 -19.63 12.35 -10.65
CA LEU A 101 -19.31 12.93 -9.35
C LEU A 101 -19.87 14.35 -9.23
N ASP A 102 -19.90 14.88 -8.01
CA ASP A 102 -20.23 16.28 -7.79
C ASP A 102 -18.98 17.17 -7.90
N PRO A 103 -19.03 18.29 -8.63
CA PRO A 103 -17.96 19.28 -8.58
C PRO A 103 -17.68 19.85 -7.18
N ALA A 104 -18.60 19.71 -6.22
CA ALA A 104 -18.38 20.12 -4.84
C ALA A 104 -17.58 19.09 -4.00
N GLN A 105 -17.52 17.81 -4.39
CA GLN A 105 -16.80 16.79 -3.64
C GLN A 105 -15.30 17.08 -3.66
N LYS A 106 -14.74 17.38 -2.49
CA LYS A 106 -13.32 17.66 -2.32
C LYS A 106 -12.48 16.41 -2.53
N VAL A 107 -11.37 16.57 -3.23
CA VAL A 107 -10.29 15.57 -3.28
C VAL A 107 -9.33 15.86 -2.13
N GLU A 108 -9.52 15.16 -1.02
CA GLU A 108 -8.70 15.29 0.18
C GLU A 108 -7.36 14.54 0.02
N GLN A 109 -7.34 13.45 -0.74
CA GLN A 109 -6.12 12.66 -0.98
C GLN A 109 -5.90 12.43 -2.49
N LEU A 110 -4.65 12.54 -2.94
CA LEU A 110 -4.21 12.18 -4.30
C LEU A 110 -2.92 11.38 -4.20
N HIS A 111 -2.83 10.27 -4.92
CA HIS A 111 -1.60 9.49 -4.95
C HIS A 111 -1.24 9.04 -6.37
N PHE A 112 -0.03 9.38 -6.80
CA PHE A 112 0.54 8.88 -8.05
C PHE A 112 1.48 7.72 -7.73
N GLY A 113 1.20 6.53 -8.27
CA GLY A 113 2.03 5.36 -8.08
C GLY A 113 2.08 4.44 -9.29
N GLY A 114 2.61 3.24 -9.12
CA GLY A 114 2.51 2.14 -10.08
C GLY A 114 3.86 1.62 -10.57
N GLY A 115 4.27 2.05 -11.76
CA GLY A 115 5.61 1.84 -12.26
C GLY A 115 6.56 2.90 -11.70
N THR A 116 6.65 4.02 -12.39
CA THR A 116 7.44 5.19 -11.96
C THR A 116 6.71 6.44 -12.45
N PRO A 117 5.93 7.14 -11.59
CA PRO A 117 5.27 8.39 -11.95
C PRO A 117 6.20 9.45 -12.56
N THR A 118 7.42 9.56 -12.03
CA THR A 118 8.49 10.42 -12.58
C THR A 118 9.06 9.95 -13.91
N PHE A 119 8.48 8.91 -14.53
CA PHE A 119 8.71 8.60 -15.93
C PHE A 119 8.13 9.69 -16.85
N LEU A 120 7.04 10.32 -16.43
CA LEU A 120 6.43 11.43 -17.16
C LEU A 120 7.38 12.63 -17.17
N SER A 121 7.46 13.30 -18.31
CA SER A 121 8.16 14.57 -18.41
C SER A 121 7.47 15.66 -17.58
N HIS A 122 8.17 16.77 -17.36
CA HIS A 122 7.62 17.90 -16.61
C HIS A 122 6.34 18.46 -17.22
N ASP A 123 6.29 18.57 -18.56
CA ASP A 123 5.10 19.06 -19.27
C ASP A 123 3.93 18.08 -19.18
N GLU A 124 4.21 16.78 -19.25
CA GLU A 124 3.20 15.73 -19.08
C GLU A 124 2.62 15.70 -17.66
N LEU A 125 3.44 15.92 -16.63
CA LEU A 125 2.98 16.05 -15.25
C LEU A 125 2.11 17.30 -15.05
N ARG A 126 2.52 18.45 -15.61
CA ARG A 126 1.70 19.67 -15.61
C ARG A 126 0.36 19.45 -16.30
N GLN A 127 0.38 18.82 -17.47
CA GLN A 127 -0.82 18.51 -18.24
C GLN A 127 -1.78 17.62 -17.44
N LEU A 128 -1.28 16.52 -16.88
CA LEU A 128 -2.11 15.58 -16.11
C LEU A 128 -2.72 16.25 -14.87
N MET A 129 -1.92 17.01 -14.12
CA MET A 129 -2.42 17.73 -12.93
C MET A 129 -3.42 18.82 -13.29
N ALA A 130 -3.18 19.59 -14.37
CA ALA A 130 -4.14 20.57 -14.85
C ALA A 130 -5.46 19.90 -15.27
N HIS A 131 -5.39 18.73 -15.89
CA HIS A 131 -6.58 17.96 -16.27
C HIS A 131 -7.35 17.42 -15.06
N LEU A 132 -6.64 16.94 -14.03
CA LEU A 132 -7.26 16.55 -12.76
C LEU A 132 -7.96 17.74 -12.09
N ARG A 133 -7.29 18.89 -11.95
CA ARG A 133 -7.89 20.11 -11.37
C ARG A 133 -9.09 20.63 -12.15
N LYS A 134 -9.13 20.41 -13.46
CA LYS A 134 -10.28 20.78 -14.30
C LYS A 134 -11.52 19.93 -14.02
N HIS A 135 -11.33 18.66 -13.65
CA HIS A 135 -12.40 17.66 -13.56
C HIS A 135 -12.78 17.27 -12.14
N PHE A 136 -11.89 17.53 -11.18
CA PHE A 136 -12.10 17.26 -9.77
C PHE A 136 -11.76 18.50 -8.93
N ASN A 137 -12.43 18.65 -7.79
CA ASN A 137 -12.18 19.73 -6.85
C ASN A 137 -10.97 19.40 -5.96
N LEU A 138 -9.77 19.59 -6.51
CA LEU A 138 -8.53 19.47 -5.78
C LEU A 138 -8.35 20.69 -4.86
N LEU A 139 -7.74 20.45 -3.70
CA LEU A 139 -7.33 21.48 -2.77
C LEU A 139 -6.09 22.19 -3.33
N ASP A 140 -6.06 23.51 -3.20
CA ASP A 140 -4.97 24.37 -3.68
C ASP A 140 -4.00 24.76 -2.53
N ASP A 141 -4.15 24.15 -1.35
CA ASP A 141 -3.33 24.35 -0.18
C ASP A 141 -2.78 23.01 0.38
N ASP A 142 -1.96 23.09 1.42
CA ASP A 142 -1.33 21.92 2.04
C ASP A 142 -2.27 21.08 2.93
N SER A 143 -3.57 21.38 2.96
CA SER A 143 -4.55 20.52 3.64
C SER A 143 -4.86 19.25 2.82
N GLY A 144 -4.65 19.27 1.50
CA GLY A 144 -4.70 18.06 0.68
C GLY A 144 -3.50 17.14 0.93
N ASP A 145 -3.70 15.82 0.99
CA ASP A 145 -2.66 14.80 1.10
C ASP A 145 -2.25 14.29 -0.29
N TYR A 146 -1.28 14.96 -0.92
CA TYR A 146 -0.87 14.70 -2.30
C TYR A 146 0.50 14.03 -2.35
N GLY A 147 0.47 12.71 -2.55
CA GLY A 147 1.63 11.82 -2.57
C GLY A 147 2.06 11.37 -3.96
N ILE A 148 3.36 11.13 -4.14
CA ILE A 148 3.92 10.54 -5.37
C ILE A 148 5.08 9.59 -5.09
N GLU A 149 5.11 8.46 -5.79
CA GLU A 149 6.25 7.53 -5.80
C GLU A 149 7.37 8.02 -6.73
N ILE A 150 8.61 7.96 -6.25
CA ILE A 150 9.81 8.47 -6.93
C ILE A 150 10.87 7.38 -7.03
N ASP A 151 11.38 7.18 -8.25
CA ASP A 151 12.68 6.52 -8.46
C ASP A 151 13.77 7.59 -8.40
N PRO A 152 14.70 7.53 -7.43
CA PRO A 152 15.72 8.58 -7.25
C PRO A 152 16.71 8.69 -8.42
N ARG A 153 16.74 7.70 -9.33
CA ARG A 153 17.56 7.76 -10.57
C ARG A 153 16.93 8.63 -11.66
N GLU A 154 15.64 8.96 -11.50
CA GLU A 154 14.81 9.66 -12.50
C GLU A 154 14.27 10.98 -11.94
N ALA A 155 14.78 11.44 -10.79
CA ALA A 155 14.37 12.67 -10.15
C ALA A 155 15.58 13.49 -9.69
N ASP A 156 15.49 14.80 -9.90
CA ASP A 156 16.48 15.77 -9.46
C ASP A 156 15.79 16.97 -8.79
N TRP A 157 16.57 17.99 -8.43
CA TRP A 157 16.05 19.24 -7.85
C TRP A 157 14.95 19.91 -8.68
N SER A 158 15.05 19.86 -10.01
CA SER A 158 14.07 20.47 -10.90
C SER A 158 12.75 19.69 -10.89
N THR A 159 12.82 18.35 -10.88
CA THR A 159 11.66 17.48 -10.71
C THR A 159 10.99 17.71 -9.37
N MET A 160 11.75 17.79 -8.26
CA MET A 160 11.18 18.05 -6.94
C MET A 160 10.52 19.43 -6.84
N GLY A 161 11.13 20.46 -7.43
CA GLY A 161 10.55 21.80 -7.54
C GLY A 161 9.22 21.81 -8.29
N LEU A 162 9.15 21.13 -9.43
CA LEU A 162 7.91 20.96 -10.17
C LEU A 162 6.85 20.22 -9.35
N LEU A 163 7.20 19.11 -8.71
CA LEU A 163 6.22 18.34 -7.93
C LEU A 163 5.62 19.22 -6.83
N ARG A 164 6.44 20.06 -6.18
CA ARG A 164 5.93 21.02 -5.20
C ARG A 164 5.03 22.09 -5.84
N GLU A 165 5.42 22.64 -6.99
CA GLU A 165 4.60 23.58 -7.79
C GLU A 165 3.21 23.00 -8.10
N LEU A 166 3.13 21.70 -8.40
CA LEU A 166 1.88 21.01 -8.72
C LEU A 166 0.98 20.73 -7.51
N GLY A 167 1.51 20.91 -6.30
CA GLY A 167 0.82 20.71 -5.02
C GLY A 167 1.15 19.38 -4.33
N PHE A 168 2.08 18.56 -4.84
CA PHE A 168 2.53 17.40 -4.09
C PHE A 168 3.24 17.85 -2.82
N ASN A 169 2.92 17.19 -1.71
CA ASN A 169 3.50 17.47 -0.40
C ASN A 169 3.95 16.19 0.33
N ARG A 170 3.76 15.01 -0.26
CA ARG A 170 4.34 13.76 0.22
C ARG A 170 5.07 13.02 -0.89
N VAL A 171 6.16 12.34 -0.54
CA VAL A 171 6.94 11.53 -1.48
C VAL A 171 7.28 10.17 -0.89
N SER A 172 7.26 9.15 -1.74
CA SER A 172 7.78 7.81 -1.41
C SER A 172 8.96 7.49 -2.32
N ILE A 173 10.14 7.30 -1.74
CA ILE A 173 11.39 7.11 -2.49
C ILE A 173 11.77 5.64 -2.49
N GLY A 174 11.83 5.05 -3.68
CA GLY A 174 12.25 3.66 -3.86
C GLY A 174 13.77 3.47 -3.74
N LEU A 175 14.29 3.19 -2.54
CA LEU A 175 15.72 2.95 -2.31
C LEU A 175 16.10 1.48 -2.41
N GLN A 176 15.34 0.61 -1.74
CA GLN A 176 15.45 -0.84 -1.70
C GLN A 176 16.68 -1.38 -0.97
N ASP A 177 17.89 -1.03 -1.45
CA ASP A 177 19.18 -1.35 -0.83
C ASP A 177 20.29 -0.41 -1.34
N LEU A 178 21.32 -0.17 -0.52
CA LEU A 178 22.51 0.61 -0.85
C LEU A 178 23.74 -0.27 -1.18
N ASP A 179 23.72 -1.57 -0.86
CA ASP A 179 24.83 -2.47 -1.15
C ASP A 179 25.00 -2.66 -2.68
N PRO A 180 26.13 -2.26 -3.28
CA PRO A 180 26.31 -2.35 -4.73
C PRO A 180 26.23 -3.78 -5.28
N ALA A 181 26.56 -4.81 -4.50
CA ALA A 181 26.44 -6.20 -4.92
C ALA A 181 24.96 -6.62 -5.01
N VAL A 182 24.15 -6.21 -4.03
CA VAL A 182 22.69 -6.44 -4.03
C VAL A 182 22.05 -5.69 -5.21
N GLN A 183 22.37 -4.41 -5.36
CA GLN A 183 21.86 -3.57 -6.46
C GLN A 183 22.17 -4.15 -7.85
N ARG A 184 23.40 -4.65 -8.07
CA ARG A 184 23.77 -5.35 -9.32
C ARG A 184 22.96 -6.62 -9.52
N ALA A 185 22.77 -7.42 -8.46
CA ALA A 185 22.02 -8.68 -8.52
C ALA A 185 20.53 -8.46 -8.86
N VAL A 186 19.99 -7.27 -8.61
CA VAL A 186 18.60 -6.92 -8.93
C VAL A 186 18.42 -5.89 -10.05
N ASN A 187 19.51 -5.47 -10.69
CA ASN A 187 19.54 -4.47 -11.77
C ASN A 187 18.94 -3.10 -11.36
N ARG A 188 19.34 -2.62 -10.17
CA ARG A 188 18.93 -1.31 -9.64
C ARG A 188 20.11 -0.56 -9.04
N LEU A 189 21.08 -0.22 -9.90
CA LEU A 189 22.23 0.60 -9.48
C LEU A 189 21.78 2.04 -9.22
N GLN A 190 22.08 2.54 -8.03
CA GLN A 190 21.89 3.92 -7.58
C GLN A 190 22.86 4.24 -6.46
N SER A 191 23.33 5.47 -6.42
CA SER A 191 24.20 6.01 -5.37
C SER A 191 23.40 6.51 -4.17
N LEU A 192 24.07 6.60 -3.02
CA LEU A 192 23.49 7.24 -1.83
C LEU A 192 23.28 8.74 -2.09
N GLU A 193 24.17 9.35 -2.86
CA GLU A 193 24.16 10.77 -3.22
C GLU A 193 22.92 11.14 -4.04
N GLU A 194 22.52 10.31 -5.02
CA GLU A 194 21.28 10.51 -5.79
C GLU A 194 20.06 10.52 -4.86
N THR A 195 19.98 9.57 -3.92
CA THR A 195 18.87 9.51 -2.97
C THR A 195 18.89 10.72 -2.04
N ARG A 196 20.06 11.08 -1.51
CA ARG A 196 20.25 12.21 -0.60
C ARG A 196 19.84 13.52 -1.26
N ALA A 197 20.19 13.73 -2.52
CA ALA A 197 19.80 14.92 -3.27
C ALA A 197 18.27 15.09 -3.38
N VAL A 198 17.54 13.99 -3.60
CA VAL A 198 16.06 14.01 -3.64
C VAL A 198 15.47 14.34 -2.27
N ILE A 199 16.02 13.76 -1.20
CA ILE A 199 15.57 14.01 0.19
C ILE A 199 15.84 15.46 0.60
N ASP A 200 17.05 15.96 0.32
CA ASP A 200 17.44 17.34 0.64
C ASP A 200 16.56 18.35 -0.11
N ALA A 201 16.23 18.06 -1.38
CA ALA A 201 15.28 18.84 -2.15
C ALA A 201 13.87 18.79 -1.54
N ALA A 202 13.38 17.60 -1.17
CA ALA A 202 12.06 17.45 -0.54
C ALA A 202 11.95 18.27 0.76
N ARG A 203 12.97 18.22 1.62
CA ARG A 203 13.01 19.02 2.86
C ARG A 203 13.07 20.51 2.59
N THR A 204 13.94 20.93 1.67
CA THR A 204 14.12 22.35 1.32
C THR A 204 12.82 22.94 0.76
N LEU A 205 12.07 22.14 -0.01
CA LEU A 205 10.79 22.52 -0.60
C LEU A 205 9.58 22.25 0.32
N GLN A 206 9.84 21.87 1.59
CA GLN A 206 8.84 21.70 2.63
C GLN A 206 7.77 20.64 2.28
N PHE A 207 8.19 19.51 1.71
CA PHE A 207 7.34 18.32 1.68
C PHE A 207 7.05 17.89 3.13
N ARG A 208 5.78 17.62 3.43
CA ARG A 208 5.26 17.28 4.76
C ARG A 208 5.73 15.91 5.26
N SER A 209 5.93 14.95 4.35
CA SER A 209 6.35 13.60 4.71
C SER A 209 7.15 12.93 3.59
N ILE A 210 8.27 12.33 3.97
CA ILE A 210 9.20 11.58 3.13
C ILE A 210 9.21 10.13 3.62
N ASN A 211 8.73 9.21 2.78
CA ASN A 211 8.86 7.77 2.98
C ASN A 211 10.04 7.21 2.19
N ILE A 212 10.75 6.23 2.76
CA ILE A 212 11.76 5.43 2.05
C ILE A 212 11.35 3.96 2.05
N ASP A 213 11.33 3.36 0.85
CA ASP A 213 11.06 1.93 0.67
C ASP A 213 12.37 1.12 0.72
N LEU A 214 12.38 0.09 1.55
CA LEU A 214 13.44 -0.90 1.70
C LEU A 214 12.90 -2.30 1.40
N ILE A 215 13.77 -3.21 0.94
CA ILE A 215 13.41 -4.61 0.76
C ILE A 215 14.46 -5.50 1.42
N TYR A 216 14.04 -6.33 2.38
CA TYR A 216 14.88 -7.39 2.91
C TYR A 216 14.57 -8.73 2.24
N GLY A 217 15.56 -9.61 2.15
CA GLY A 217 15.47 -10.89 1.43
C GLY A 217 15.94 -10.87 -0.03
N LEU A 218 16.54 -9.77 -0.51
CA LEU A 218 17.12 -9.67 -1.86
C LEU A 218 18.39 -10.52 -2.00
N PRO A 219 18.78 -10.93 -3.23
CA PRO A 219 20.00 -11.70 -3.44
C PRO A 219 21.25 -10.96 -2.94
N LYS A 220 22.19 -11.71 -2.36
CA LYS A 220 23.45 -11.23 -1.76
C LYS A 220 23.29 -10.42 -0.46
N GLN A 221 22.09 -10.24 0.07
CA GLN A 221 21.92 -9.65 1.40
C GLN A 221 22.38 -10.62 2.50
N THR A 222 22.99 -10.07 3.54
CA THR A 222 23.28 -10.70 4.83
C THR A 222 22.75 -9.80 5.96
N PRO A 223 22.51 -10.34 7.18
CA PRO A 223 22.09 -9.51 8.30
C PRO A 223 23.02 -8.32 8.57
N GLU A 224 24.31 -8.45 8.28
CA GLU A 224 25.33 -7.42 8.48
C GLU A 224 25.27 -6.31 7.43
N ASN A 225 25.15 -6.65 6.13
CA ASN A 225 25.10 -5.60 5.11
C ASN A 225 23.75 -4.88 5.09
N PHE A 226 22.65 -5.59 5.37
CA PHE A 226 21.34 -4.95 5.46
C PHE A 226 21.24 -4.02 6.68
N ALA A 227 21.85 -4.40 7.81
CA ALA A 227 21.93 -3.50 8.97
C ALA A 227 22.69 -2.20 8.64
N ARG A 228 23.81 -2.27 7.89
CA ARG A 228 24.50 -1.06 7.40
C ARG A 228 23.63 -0.21 6.48
N THR A 229 22.86 -0.85 5.58
CA THR A 229 21.89 -0.13 4.75
C THR A 229 20.84 0.60 5.61
N VAL A 230 20.31 -0.05 6.65
CA VAL A 230 19.35 0.57 7.58
C VAL A 230 19.98 1.73 8.36
N GLU A 231 21.22 1.59 8.83
CA GLU A 231 21.98 2.65 9.50
C GLU A 231 22.14 3.90 8.61
N GLU A 232 22.54 3.71 7.35
CA GLU A 232 22.64 4.80 6.38
C GLU A 232 21.29 5.47 6.13
N VAL A 233 20.20 4.70 6.03
CA VAL A 233 18.84 5.24 5.85
C VAL A 233 18.36 6.01 7.07
N ILE A 234 18.64 5.53 8.28
CA ILE A 234 18.37 6.28 9.52
C ILE A 234 19.11 7.62 9.51
N SER A 235 20.35 7.65 9.02
CA SER A 235 21.13 8.90 8.90
C SER A 235 20.50 9.90 7.93
N LEU A 236 19.72 9.43 6.96
CA LEU A 236 18.94 10.28 6.06
C LEU A 236 17.69 10.85 6.73
N GLN A 237 17.29 10.35 7.92
CA GLN A 237 16.16 10.82 8.76
C GLN A 237 14.79 10.92 8.04
N PRO A 238 14.35 9.94 7.23
CA PRO A 238 13.02 9.99 6.63
C PRO A 238 11.92 10.06 7.70
N ASP A 239 10.74 10.56 7.37
CA ASP A 239 9.62 10.59 8.32
C ASP A 239 8.97 9.21 8.46
N ARG A 240 9.01 8.41 7.38
CA ARG A 240 8.47 7.05 7.30
C ARG A 240 9.43 6.08 6.64
N LEU A 241 9.33 4.82 7.00
CA LEU A 241 9.95 3.72 6.27
C LEU A 241 8.94 2.62 5.99
N SER A 242 9.05 2.04 4.80
CA SER A 242 8.37 0.81 4.44
C SER A 242 9.41 -0.28 4.14
N VAL A 243 9.51 -1.28 5.02
CA VAL A 243 10.52 -2.34 4.96
C VAL A 243 9.86 -3.66 4.53
N PHE A 244 9.83 -3.90 3.22
CA PHE A 244 9.10 -5.01 2.64
C PHE A 244 9.89 -6.33 2.66
N ASN A 245 9.18 -7.41 2.98
CA ASN A 245 9.67 -8.76 2.73
C ASN A 245 9.70 -9.09 1.23
N TYR A 246 10.86 -9.50 0.70
CA TYR A 246 10.97 -9.94 -0.69
C TYR A 246 10.18 -11.23 -0.95
N ALA A 247 9.17 -11.13 -1.83
CA ALA A 247 8.39 -12.25 -2.34
C ALA A 247 8.93 -12.73 -3.69
N HIS A 248 9.62 -13.88 -3.68
CA HIS A 248 10.18 -14.53 -4.87
C HIS A 248 9.16 -15.52 -5.49
N LEU A 249 8.49 -15.12 -6.56
CA LEU A 249 7.51 -15.88 -7.32
C LEU A 249 7.79 -15.79 -8.84
N PRO A 250 8.93 -16.34 -9.33
CA PRO A 250 9.42 -16.18 -10.71
C PRO A 250 8.52 -16.84 -11.78
N GLU A 251 7.61 -17.72 -11.37
CA GLU A 251 6.58 -18.27 -12.27
C GLU A 251 5.54 -17.21 -12.66
N ARG A 252 5.20 -16.32 -11.72
CA ARG A 252 4.23 -15.23 -11.90
C ARG A 252 4.91 -13.93 -12.36
N PHE A 253 6.07 -13.61 -11.80
CA PHE A 253 6.80 -12.38 -12.09
C PHE A 253 8.08 -12.71 -12.88
N MET A 254 7.96 -12.77 -14.20
CA MET A 254 9.04 -13.17 -15.11
C MET A 254 10.40 -12.47 -14.88
N PRO A 255 10.48 -11.16 -14.54
CA PRO A 255 11.77 -10.51 -14.24
C PRO A 255 12.58 -11.19 -13.13
N GLN A 256 11.90 -11.82 -12.16
CA GLN A 256 12.55 -12.48 -11.03
C GLN A 256 13.33 -13.73 -11.44
N ARG A 257 13.09 -14.29 -12.64
CA ARG A 257 13.89 -15.40 -13.19
C ARG A 257 15.35 -15.03 -13.44
N ARG A 258 15.67 -13.73 -13.46
CA ARG A 258 17.05 -13.23 -13.61
C ARG A 258 17.80 -13.14 -12.28
N ILE A 259 17.12 -13.35 -11.16
CA ILE A 259 17.75 -13.45 -9.84
C ILE A 259 18.26 -14.89 -9.67
N ASN A 260 19.53 -15.02 -9.28
CA ASN A 260 20.08 -16.31 -8.90
C ASN A 260 19.52 -16.73 -7.54
N SER A 261 18.68 -17.78 -7.52
CA SER A 261 18.04 -18.24 -6.28
C SER A 261 19.03 -18.75 -5.22
N GLN A 262 20.25 -19.15 -5.60
CA GLN A 262 21.30 -19.55 -4.65
C GLN A 262 21.85 -18.36 -3.86
N ASP A 263 21.66 -17.13 -4.37
CA ASP A 263 22.11 -15.92 -3.71
C ASP A 263 21.07 -15.35 -2.74
N LEU A 264 19.86 -15.94 -2.69
CA LEU A 264 18.83 -15.51 -1.75
C LEU A 264 19.21 -15.90 -0.32
N PRO A 265 19.01 -15.00 0.66
CA PRO A 265 19.27 -15.32 2.05
C PRO A 265 18.34 -16.43 2.53
N SER A 266 18.86 -17.26 3.45
CA SER A 266 18.07 -18.29 4.12
C SER A 266 16.93 -17.68 4.95
N PRO A 267 15.86 -18.45 5.28
CA PRO A 267 14.79 -17.96 6.14
C PRO A 267 15.29 -17.43 7.50
N ALA A 268 16.31 -18.06 8.08
CA ALA A 268 16.91 -17.61 9.34
C ALA A 268 17.57 -16.22 9.19
N GLN A 269 18.31 -16.00 8.10
CA GLN A 269 18.92 -14.70 7.83
C GLN A 269 17.87 -13.62 7.58
N LYS A 270 16.76 -13.94 6.90
CA LYS A 270 15.65 -12.98 6.71
C LYS A 270 15.01 -12.57 8.03
N LEU A 271 14.78 -13.52 8.93
CA LEU A 271 14.27 -13.24 10.27
C LEU A 271 15.23 -12.35 11.06
N GLU A 272 16.53 -12.64 10.99
CA GLU A 272 17.55 -11.82 11.66
C GLU A 272 17.63 -10.40 11.08
N MET A 273 17.51 -10.24 9.75
CA MET A 273 17.41 -8.92 9.11
C MET A 273 16.21 -8.14 9.63
N LEU A 274 15.04 -8.77 9.69
CA LEU A 274 13.82 -8.13 10.18
C LEU A 274 13.96 -7.72 11.65
N GLN A 275 14.44 -8.63 12.51
CA GLN A 275 14.67 -8.36 13.93
C GLN A 275 15.61 -7.17 14.13
N ARG A 276 16.80 -7.21 13.51
CA ARG A 276 17.78 -6.12 13.61
C ARG A 276 17.23 -4.80 13.05
N THR A 277 16.39 -4.84 12.02
CA THR A 277 15.77 -3.63 11.46
C THR A 277 14.80 -3.01 12.45
N ILE A 278 13.92 -3.81 13.06
CA ILE A 278 13.00 -3.34 14.10
C ILE A 278 13.77 -2.72 15.27
N GLU A 279 14.82 -3.40 15.74
CA GLU A 279 15.66 -2.92 16.85
C GLU A 279 16.35 -1.58 16.52
N GLN A 280 16.95 -1.46 15.33
CA GLN A 280 17.62 -0.23 14.89
C GLN A 280 16.65 0.94 14.69
N LEU A 281 15.51 0.70 14.04
CA LEU A 281 14.50 1.75 13.81
C LEU A 281 13.86 2.20 15.12
N THR A 282 13.54 1.26 16.03
CA THR A 282 13.02 1.60 17.36
C THR A 282 14.05 2.39 18.16
N ALA A 283 15.33 2.00 18.13
CA ALA A 283 16.40 2.74 18.80
C ALA A 283 16.61 4.15 18.21
N ALA A 284 16.32 4.34 16.92
CA ALA A 284 16.33 5.63 16.24
C ALA A 284 15.06 6.46 16.46
N GLY A 285 14.07 5.96 17.21
CA GLY A 285 12.85 6.67 17.57
C GLY A 285 11.65 6.42 16.67
N TYR A 286 11.76 5.56 15.65
CA TYR A 286 10.62 5.18 14.82
C TYR A 286 9.71 4.21 15.55
N ARG A 287 8.40 4.42 15.38
CA ARG A 287 7.35 3.52 15.85
C ARG A 287 6.99 2.52 14.77
N TYR A 288 6.79 1.29 15.18
CA TYR A 288 6.21 0.27 14.31
C TYR A 288 4.69 0.48 14.23
N ILE A 289 4.23 0.98 13.08
CA ILE A 289 2.82 1.20 12.80
C ILE A 289 2.14 -0.15 12.52
N GLY A 290 2.79 -1.02 11.75
CA GLY A 290 2.25 -2.34 11.45
C GLY A 290 2.71 -2.88 10.10
N MET A 291 2.65 -4.21 9.95
CA MET A 291 3.17 -4.95 8.80
C MET A 291 4.61 -4.57 8.45
N ASP A 292 4.77 -3.70 7.46
CA ASP A 292 6.05 -3.30 6.89
C ASP A 292 6.36 -1.82 7.22
N HIS A 293 5.48 -1.09 7.94
CA HIS A 293 5.55 0.37 8.08
C HIS A 293 6.07 0.83 9.44
N PHE A 294 6.95 1.83 9.38
CA PHE A 294 7.49 2.57 10.51
C PHE A 294 7.32 4.07 10.28
N ALA A 295 7.07 4.83 11.34
CA ALA A 295 6.94 6.29 11.26
C ALA A 295 7.47 6.95 12.53
N LEU A 296 7.89 8.22 12.44
CA LEU A 296 8.22 9.00 13.62
C LEU A 296 6.99 9.24 14.52
N PRO A 297 7.16 9.48 15.84
CA PRO A 297 6.06 9.61 16.78
C PRO A 297 5.07 10.74 16.49
N ASP A 298 5.56 11.82 15.86
CA ASP A 298 4.80 13.00 15.46
C ASP A 298 4.22 12.91 14.04
N ASP A 299 4.42 11.78 13.35
CA ASP A 299 3.80 11.50 12.07
C ASP A 299 2.29 11.24 12.22
N GLU A 300 1.50 11.70 11.24
CA GLU A 300 0.03 11.57 11.24
C GLU A 300 -0.46 10.12 11.39
N LEU A 301 0.30 9.12 10.91
CA LEU A 301 -0.08 7.71 11.05
C LEU A 301 0.13 7.20 12.48
N ALA A 302 1.20 7.65 13.14
CA ALA A 302 1.45 7.31 14.54
C ALA A 302 0.39 7.93 15.44
N ILE A 303 0.06 9.20 15.21
CA ILE A 303 -1.00 9.91 15.95
C ILE A 303 -2.36 9.22 15.73
N ALA A 304 -2.72 8.95 14.48
CA ALA A 304 -3.99 8.28 14.17
C ALA A 304 -4.08 6.88 14.78
N GLN A 305 -2.96 6.16 14.90
CA GLN A 305 -2.96 4.87 15.59
C GLN A 305 -3.20 5.01 17.10
N GLU A 306 -2.60 6.02 17.74
CA GLU A 306 -2.83 6.33 19.15
C GLU A 306 -4.28 6.75 19.42
N GLU A 307 -4.89 7.47 18.48
CA GLU A 307 -6.28 7.91 18.53
C GLU A 307 -7.28 6.86 18.00
N GLN A 308 -6.80 5.67 17.60
CA GLN A 308 -7.59 4.58 17.01
C GLN A 308 -8.37 4.97 15.73
N THR A 309 -7.93 6.02 15.04
CA THR A 309 -8.50 6.52 13.78
C THR A 309 -7.69 6.08 12.54
N LEU A 310 -6.61 5.32 12.72
CA LEU A 310 -5.80 4.79 11.63
C LEU A 310 -6.61 3.86 10.75
N GLN A 311 -6.49 4.03 9.43
CA GLN A 311 -7.18 3.22 8.45
C GLN A 311 -6.19 2.66 7.43
N ARG A 312 -6.67 1.75 6.58
CA ARG A 312 -5.85 1.11 5.54
C ARG A 312 -6.63 0.97 4.25
N ASN A 313 -5.97 1.26 3.13
CA ASN A 313 -6.47 1.05 1.78
C ASN A 313 -5.40 0.36 0.91
N PHE A 314 -5.63 0.31 -0.41
CA PHE A 314 -4.72 -0.32 -1.36
C PHE A 314 -3.34 0.36 -1.48
N GLN A 315 -3.20 1.61 -1.04
CA GLN A 315 -1.92 2.32 -1.04
C GLN A 315 -1.14 2.13 0.29
N GLY A 316 -1.79 1.66 1.34
CA GLY A 316 -1.16 1.44 2.65
C GLY A 316 -2.00 2.02 3.79
N TYR A 317 -1.33 2.37 4.88
CA TYR A 317 -1.98 3.07 5.98
C TYR A 317 -2.29 4.52 5.61
N THR A 318 -3.44 5.01 6.05
CA THR A 318 -3.93 6.37 5.77
C THR A 318 -4.82 6.87 6.91
N THR A 319 -4.93 8.19 7.02
CA THR A 319 -5.89 8.90 7.87
C THR A 319 -7.19 9.27 7.14
N HIS A 320 -7.31 8.95 5.84
CA HIS A 320 -8.41 9.39 4.98
C HIS A 320 -9.36 8.26 4.54
N GLY A 321 -9.52 7.19 5.31
CA GLY A 321 -10.36 6.08 4.84
C GLY A 321 -11.87 6.34 4.92
N HIS A 322 -12.30 7.53 5.36
CA HIS A 322 -13.66 8.05 5.13
C HIS A 322 -13.89 8.51 3.67
N CYS A 323 -12.84 8.65 2.88
CA CYS A 323 -12.93 9.01 1.47
C CYS A 323 -13.30 7.80 0.59
N ASP A 324 -14.10 8.02 -0.45
CA ASP A 324 -14.23 7.05 -1.54
C ASP A 324 -12.97 7.11 -2.43
N LEU A 325 -12.31 5.96 -2.61
CA LEU A 325 -11.11 5.82 -3.43
C LEU A 325 -11.48 5.58 -4.89
N VAL A 326 -11.14 6.54 -5.76
CA VAL A 326 -11.28 6.43 -7.21
C VAL A 326 -9.91 6.12 -7.82
N GLY A 327 -9.78 4.91 -8.37
CA GLY A 327 -8.60 4.46 -9.10
C GLY A 327 -8.70 4.80 -10.58
N LEU A 328 -7.66 5.46 -11.10
CA LEU A 328 -7.52 5.90 -12.48
C LEU A 328 -6.28 5.25 -13.11
N GLY A 329 -6.38 4.82 -14.37
CA GLY A 329 -5.29 4.18 -15.09
C GLY A 329 -5.35 2.66 -15.12
N VAL A 330 -4.46 2.06 -15.90
CA VAL A 330 -4.34 0.61 -16.05
C VAL A 330 -4.12 -0.06 -14.69
N SER A 331 -4.81 -1.17 -14.43
CA SER A 331 -4.78 -1.95 -13.19
C SER A 331 -5.26 -1.26 -11.90
N ALA A 332 -5.61 0.03 -11.96
CA ALA A 332 -6.03 0.79 -10.79
C ALA A 332 -7.29 0.19 -10.15
N ILE A 333 -7.35 0.23 -8.83
CA ILE A 333 -8.47 -0.28 -8.03
C ILE A 333 -9.19 0.91 -7.40
N SER A 334 -10.52 0.91 -7.53
CA SER A 334 -11.41 1.81 -6.80
C SER A 334 -12.10 1.08 -5.65
N GLN A 335 -12.35 1.80 -4.56
CA GLN A 335 -13.19 1.40 -3.43
C GLN A 335 -14.19 2.53 -3.18
N ILE A 336 -15.45 2.32 -3.57
CA ILE A 336 -16.50 3.35 -3.50
C ILE A 336 -17.68 2.75 -2.74
N GLY A 337 -17.89 3.20 -1.50
CA GLY A 337 -18.80 2.58 -0.56
C GLY A 337 -18.50 1.08 -0.40
N ASP A 338 -19.46 0.24 -0.79
CA ASP A 338 -19.35 -1.22 -0.70
C ASP A 338 -18.83 -1.88 -1.98
N LEU A 339 -18.53 -1.11 -3.02
CA LEU A 339 -18.00 -1.60 -4.28
C LEU A 339 -16.46 -1.56 -4.30
N TYR A 340 -15.85 -2.69 -4.62
CA TYR A 340 -14.50 -2.73 -5.18
C TYR A 340 -14.56 -2.99 -6.69
N CYS A 341 -13.79 -2.25 -7.47
CA CYS A 341 -13.62 -2.54 -8.89
C CYS A 341 -12.22 -2.22 -9.37
N GLN A 342 -11.76 -2.95 -10.39
CA GLN A 342 -10.42 -2.83 -10.93
C GLN A 342 -10.47 -2.65 -12.45
N ASN A 343 -9.70 -1.69 -12.94
CA ASN A 343 -9.43 -1.52 -14.36
C ASN A 343 -8.63 -2.69 -14.93
N SER A 344 -8.74 -2.97 -16.23
CA SER A 344 -7.93 -4.02 -16.86
C SER A 344 -6.44 -3.82 -16.54
N SER A 345 -5.80 -4.93 -16.18
CA SER A 345 -4.36 -4.98 -15.94
C SER A 345 -3.53 -5.07 -17.23
N ASP A 346 -4.18 -5.27 -18.38
CA ASP A 346 -3.57 -5.25 -19.70
C ASP A 346 -3.65 -3.83 -20.29
N LEU A 347 -2.50 -3.26 -20.63
CA LEU A 347 -2.42 -1.89 -21.14
C LEU A 347 -3.15 -1.72 -22.49
N ASN A 348 -3.10 -2.71 -23.37
CA ASN A 348 -3.74 -2.62 -24.68
C ASN A 348 -5.25 -2.71 -24.54
N GLU A 349 -5.75 -3.62 -23.71
CA GLU A 349 -7.19 -3.72 -23.40
C GLU A 349 -7.70 -2.42 -22.76
N TYR A 350 -6.98 -1.87 -21.78
CA TYR A 350 -7.30 -0.59 -21.15
C TYR A 350 -7.42 0.54 -22.20
N GLN A 351 -6.41 0.69 -23.07
CA GLN A 351 -6.40 1.76 -24.07
C GLN A 351 -7.49 1.57 -25.16
N ASN A 352 -7.73 0.34 -25.61
CA ASN A 352 -8.72 0.04 -26.65
C ASN A 352 -10.16 0.24 -26.15
N THR A 353 -10.44 -0.13 -24.91
CA THR A 353 -11.76 0.06 -24.29
C THR A 353 -12.08 1.55 -24.15
N LEU A 354 -11.12 2.35 -23.65
CA LEU A 354 -11.27 3.81 -23.57
C LEU A 354 -11.35 4.49 -24.94
N ALA A 355 -10.66 3.95 -25.96
CA ALA A 355 -10.81 4.43 -27.33
C ALA A 355 -12.23 4.30 -27.89
N SER A 356 -13.02 3.38 -27.32
CA SER A 356 -14.44 3.17 -27.64
C SER A 356 -15.39 3.93 -26.69
N ALA A 357 -14.86 4.90 -25.92
CA ALA A 357 -15.59 5.68 -24.92
C ALA A 357 -16.26 4.84 -23.81
N GLN A 358 -15.66 3.69 -23.48
CA GLN A 358 -16.09 2.82 -22.39
C GLN A 358 -15.04 2.80 -21.28
N LEU A 359 -15.46 2.72 -20.01
CA LEU A 359 -14.53 2.52 -18.91
C LEU A 359 -13.93 1.12 -18.96
N ALA A 360 -12.64 1.02 -18.59
CA ALA A 360 -11.87 -0.21 -18.62
C ALA A 360 -12.07 -1.10 -17.38
N THR A 361 -13.18 -0.92 -16.64
CA THR A 361 -13.55 -1.73 -15.49
C THR A 361 -13.70 -3.19 -15.90
N SER A 362 -12.81 -4.06 -15.43
CA SER A 362 -12.70 -5.45 -15.89
C SER A 362 -13.24 -6.46 -14.87
N ARG A 363 -13.10 -6.17 -13.58
CA ARG A 363 -13.54 -7.05 -12.50
C ARG A 363 -13.78 -6.29 -11.20
N GLY A 364 -14.51 -6.90 -10.27
CA GLY A 364 -14.76 -6.31 -8.96
C GLY A 364 -15.57 -7.20 -8.03
N LEU A 365 -16.04 -6.63 -6.93
CA LEU A 365 -16.90 -7.27 -5.94
C LEU A 365 -17.77 -6.22 -5.26
N VAL A 366 -19.07 -6.50 -5.10
CA VAL A 366 -19.95 -5.74 -4.20
C VAL A 366 -19.97 -6.47 -2.87
N CYS A 367 -19.56 -5.79 -1.80
CA CYS A 367 -19.51 -6.37 -0.46
C CYS A 367 -20.93 -6.66 0.04
N ASN A 368 -21.14 -7.87 0.54
CA ASN A 368 -22.37 -8.23 1.25
C ASN A 368 -22.31 -7.77 2.73
N ALA A 369 -23.34 -8.07 3.52
CA ALA A 369 -23.37 -7.67 4.93
C ALA A 369 -22.25 -8.29 5.79
N ASP A 370 -21.94 -9.58 5.60
CA ASP A 370 -20.85 -10.27 6.30
C ASP A 370 -19.47 -9.73 5.88
N ASP A 371 -19.30 -9.40 4.60
CA ASP A 371 -18.07 -8.79 4.09
C ASP A 371 -17.76 -7.46 4.79
N ARG A 372 -18.77 -6.62 4.99
CA ARG A 372 -18.63 -5.31 5.66
C ARG A 372 -18.26 -5.46 7.13
N LEU A 373 -18.92 -6.39 7.82
CA LEU A 373 -18.63 -6.72 9.22
C LEU A 373 -17.18 -7.22 9.39
N ARG A 374 -16.78 -8.20 8.58
CA ARG A 374 -15.41 -8.77 8.65
C ARG A 374 -14.35 -7.77 8.21
N ARG A 375 -14.67 -6.89 7.24
CA ARG A 375 -13.80 -5.78 6.86
C ARG A 375 -13.50 -4.87 8.04
N GLU A 376 -14.53 -4.46 8.78
CA GLU A 376 -14.35 -3.62 9.98
C GLU A 376 -13.48 -4.32 11.03
N VAL A 377 -13.81 -5.58 11.36
CA VAL A 377 -13.04 -6.38 12.33
C VAL A 377 -11.56 -6.50 11.93
N ILE A 378 -11.28 -6.84 10.67
CA ILE A 378 -9.90 -6.97 10.17
C ILE A 378 -9.19 -5.61 10.16
N GLN A 379 -9.90 -4.53 9.80
CA GLN A 379 -9.34 -3.18 9.75
C GLN A 379 -8.93 -2.70 11.15
N GLN A 380 -9.77 -2.87 12.17
CA GLN A 380 -9.44 -2.50 13.54
C GLN A 380 -8.24 -3.31 14.07
N LEU A 381 -8.22 -4.64 13.84
CA LEU A 381 -7.10 -5.47 14.28
C LEU A 381 -5.77 -5.09 13.60
N ILE A 382 -5.79 -4.81 12.30
CA ILE A 382 -4.56 -4.52 11.54
C ILE A 382 -4.05 -3.08 11.71
N CYS A 383 -4.93 -2.13 12.07
CA CYS A 383 -4.57 -0.73 12.25
C CYS A 383 -4.32 -0.39 13.73
N ASN A 384 -5.18 -0.86 14.63
CA ASN A 384 -5.18 -0.41 16.02
C ASN A 384 -4.66 -1.48 17.00
N PHE A 385 -4.42 -2.72 16.54
CA PHE A 385 -4.03 -3.85 17.38
C PHE A 385 -5.04 -4.14 18.51
N SER A 386 -6.28 -3.68 18.38
CA SER A 386 -7.35 -3.87 19.34
C SER A 386 -8.69 -3.95 18.61
N LEU A 387 -9.66 -4.63 19.22
CA LEU A 387 -11.03 -4.73 18.74
C LEU A 387 -11.96 -4.74 19.96
N ASP A 388 -12.81 -3.72 20.07
CA ASP A 388 -13.89 -3.67 21.07
C ASP A 388 -15.15 -4.29 20.47
N PHE A 389 -15.71 -5.30 21.15
CA PHE A 389 -16.89 -5.99 20.62
C PHE A 389 -18.12 -5.10 20.63
N ALA A 390 -18.27 -4.21 21.61
CA ALA A 390 -19.46 -3.37 21.74
C ALA A 390 -19.62 -2.42 20.55
N GLU A 391 -18.52 -1.90 20.01
CA GLU A 391 -18.54 -1.05 18.81
C GLU A 391 -19.07 -1.82 17.59
N ILE A 392 -18.58 -3.05 17.38
CA ILE A 392 -19.00 -3.91 16.28
C ILE A 392 -20.46 -4.35 16.45
N GLU A 393 -20.85 -4.76 17.65
CA GLU A 393 -22.21 -5.17 17.99
C GLU A 393 -23.20 -4.03 17.73
N GLN A 394 -22.86 -2.80 18.13
CA GLN A 394 -23.69 -1.63 17.89
C GLN A 394 -23.78 -1.28 16.40
N GLN A 395 -22.65 -1.28 15.68
CA GLN A 395 -22.61 -0.87 14.27
C GLN A 395 -23.33 -1.86 13.35
N PHE A 396 -23.21 -3.17 13.62
CA PHE A 396 -23.75 -4.22 12.77
C PHE A 396 -25.01 -4.91 13.33
N ASN A 397 -25.43 -4.54 14.55
CA ASN A 397 -26.58 -5.10 15.24
C ASN A 397 -26.49 -6.64 15.36
N ILE A 398 -25.40 -7.10 15.95
CA ILE A 398 -25.11 -8.53 16.20
C ILE A 398 -24.73 -8.76 17.66
N ASP A 399 -24.70 -10.03 18.08
CA ASP A 399 -23.94 -10.49 19.26
C ASP A 399 -22.60 -11.04 18.74
N PHE A 400 -21.49 -10.43 19.13
CA PHE A 400 -20.17 -10.73 18.57
C PHE A 400 -19.76 -12.17 18.87
N GLN A 401 -19.95 -12.61 20.11
CA GLN A 401 -19.60 -13.97 20.53
C GLN A 401 -20.52 -15.01 19.87
N GLY A 402 -21.81 -14.70 19.74
CA GLY A 402 -22.76 -15.53 19.01
C GLY A 402 -22.39 -15.67 17.53
N TYR A 403 -22.08 -14.55 16.87
CA TYR A 403 -21.78 -14.51 15.43
C TYR A 403 -20.46 -15.20 15.08
N PHE A 404 -19.40 -14.93 15.85
CA PHE A 404 -18.06 -15.50 15.65
C PHE A 404 -17.76 -16.72 16.52
N GLY A 405 -18.78 -17.35 17.11
CA GLY A 405 -18.61 -18.45 18.08
C GLY A 405 -17.81 -19.64 17.55
N ALA A 406 -17.90 -19.93 16.24
CA ALA A 406 -17.10 -20.98 15.59
C ALA A 406 -15.59 -20.70 15.59
N LEU A 407 -15.19 -19.42 15.69
CA LEU A 407 -13.80 -18.97 15.70
C LEU A 407 -13.18 -18.97 17.12
N TRP A 408 -14.03 -19.01 18.15
CA TRP A 408 -13.61 -18.84 19.55
C TRP A 408 -12.52 -19.81 20.02
N PRO A 409 -12.58 -21.13 19.68
CA PRO A 409 -11.52 -22.06 20.08
C PRO A 409 -10.15 -21.68 19.53
N GLN A 410 -10.09 -21.17 18.29
CA GLN A 410 -8.84 -20.74 17.67
C GLN A 410 -8.32 -19.44 18.29
N LEU A 411 -9.21 -18.50 18.63
CA LEU A 411 -8.85 -17.28 19.34
C LEU A 411 -8.32 -17.59 20.76
N GLN A 412 -8.93 -18.55 21.46
CA GLN A 412 -8.45 -19.02 22.76
C GLN A 412 -7.07 -19.68 22.70
N GLU A 413 -6.78 -20.43 21.64
CA GLU A 413 -5.45 -20.99 21.39
C GLU A 413 -4.40 -19.88 21.17
N MET A 414 -4.72 -18.90 20.32
CA MET A 414 -3.85 -17.73 20.10
C MET A 414 -3.63 -16.92 21.39
N ALA A 415 -4.66 -16.82 22.25
CA ALA A 415 -4.54 -16.15 23.54
C ALA A 415 -3.64 -16.93 24.52
N LYS A 416 -3.79 -18.27 24.57
CA LYS A 416 -2.93 -19.15 25.36
C LYS A 416 -1.46 -19.09 24.91
N ASP A 417 -1.25 -18.94 23.62
CA ASP A 417 0.08 -18.79 23.02
C ASP A 417 0.69 -17.39 23.21
N GLY A 418 -0.10 -16.42 23.68
CA GLY A 418 0.37 -15.06 23.96
C GLY A 418 0.43 -14.14 22.74
N LEU A 419 -0.29 -14.46 21.65
CA LEU A 419 -0.45 -13.54 20.51
C LEU A 419 -1.41 -12.41 20.86
N ILE A 420 -2.47 -12.73 21.60
CA ILE A 420 -3.56 -11.81 21.94
C ILE A 420 -3.95 -11.98 23.40
N THR A 421 -4.59 -10.97 23.98
CA THR A 421 -5.53 -11.21 25.09
C THR A 421 -6.93 -11.29 24.53
N LEU A 422 -7.72 -12.20 25.09
CA LEU A 422 -9.12 -12.40 24.73
C LEU A 422 -9.93 -12.43 26.02
N ASP A 423 -10.85 -11.49 26.18
CA ASP A 423 -11.82 -11.49 27.27
C ASP A 423 -13.26 -11.44 26.70
N ARG A 424 -14.24 -11.03 27.51
CA ARG A 424 -15.64 -10.99 27.10
C ARG A 424 -16.00 -9.76 26.27
N GLU A 425 -15.19 -8.72 26.32
CA GLU A 425 -15.49 -7.39 25.78
C GLU A 425 -14.56 -7.03 24.61
N ARG A 426 -13.34 -7.59 24.55
CA ARG A 426 -12.36 -7.19 23.54
C ARG A 426 -11.31 -8.24 23.18
N ILE A 427 -10.65 -7.99 22.05
CA ILE A 427 -9.37 -8.58 21.66
C ILE A 427 -8.30 -7.49 21.70
N GLU A 428 -7.13 -7.79 22.28
CA GLU A 428 -5.95 -6.94 22.22
C GLU A 428 -4.77 -7.76 21.68
N VAL A 429 -4.10 -7.28 20.63
CA VAL A 429 -2.92 -7.93 20.06
C VAL A 429 -1.70 -7.56 20.91
N LEU A 430 -1.12 -8.57 21.54
CA LEU A 430 0.03 -8.40 22.42
C LEU A 430 1.29 -8.00 21.64
N PRO A 431 2.27 -7.35 22.29
CA PRO A 431 3.60 -7.07 21.73
C PRO A 431 4.21 -8.15 20.83
N ALA A 432 4.09 -9.43 21.22
CA ALA A 432 4.62 -10.57 20.46
C ALA A 432 3.75 -10.95 19.25
N GLY A 433 2.45 -10.65 19.30
CA GLY A 433 1.51 -10.91 18.22
C GLY A 433 1.49 -9.84 17.11
N ARG A 434 2.05 -8.65 17.33
CA ARG A 434 1.96 -7.53 16.37
C ARG A 434 2.61 -7.80 15.01
N LEU A 435 3.72 -8.54 14.98
CA LEU A 435 4.35 -9.03 13.74
C LEU A 435 3.50 -10.09 13.03
N LEU A 436 2.63 -10.75 13.79
CA LEU A 436 1.79 -11.86 13.38
C LEU A 436 0.31 -11.45 13.26
N VAL A 437 0.02 -10.14 13.23
CA VAL A 437 -1.36 -9.63 13.21
C VAL A 437 -2.17 -10.19 12.04
N ARG A 438 -1.51 -10.44 10.89
CA ARG A 438 -2.13 -11.10 9.74
C ARG A 438 -2.68 -12.48 10.08
N SER A 439 -1.99 -13.24 10.93
CA SER A 439 -2.44 -14.55 11.39
C SER A 439 -3.69 -14.46 12.26
N VAL A 440 -3.85 -13.37 13.03
CA VAL A 440 -5.09 -13.08 13.78
C VAL A 440 -6.22 -12.69 12.81
N CYS A 441 -5.97 -11.79 11.86
CA CYS A 441 -6.95 -11.38 10.85
C CYS A 441 -7.46 -12.58 10.01
N MET A 442 -6.58 -13.54 9.70
CA MET A 442 -6.94 -14.76 8.96
C MET A 442 -8.01 -15.60 9.64
N VAL A 443 -8.17 -15.52 10.96
CA VAL A 443 -9.24 -16.22 11.68
C VAL A 443 -10.61 -15.69 11.26
N PHE A 444 -10.69 -14.39 10.95
CA PHE A 444 -11.93 -13.72 10.55
C PHE A 444 -12.18 -13.73 9.03
N ASP A 445 -11.31 -14.34 8.23
CA ASP A 445 -11.45 -14.38 6.78
C ASP A 445 -12.36 -15.54 6.33
N ALA A 446 -13.55 -15.21 5.83
CA ALA A 446 -14.52 -16.21 5.36
C ALA A 446 -14.09 -16.94 4.08
N TYR A 447 -13.16 -16.37 3.31
CA TYR A 447 -12.74 -16.88 2.01
C TYR A 447 -11.43 -17.69 2.06
N LEU A 448 -10.81 -17.79 3.24
CA LEU A 448 -9.51 -18.44 3.42
C LEU A 448 -9.66 -19.97 3.52
N GLU A 449 -9.85 -20.62 2.38
CA GLU A 449 -9.78 -22.08 2.28
C GLU A 449 -8.33 -22.58 2.10
N GLN A 450 -8.05 -23.83 2.49
CA GLN A 450 -6.71 -24.44 2.40
C GLN A 450 -6.11 -24.39 0.99
N GLN A 451 -6.93 -24.47 -0.06
CA GLN A 451 -6.50 -24.41 -1.47
C GLN A 451 -6.05 -23.01 -1.90
N ASN A 452 -6.59 -21.95 -1.27
CA ASN A 452 -6.26 -20.57 -1.62
C ASN A 452 -4.95 -20.08 -0.96
N ARG A 453 -4.46 -20.76 0.08
CA ARG A 453 -3.21 -20.37 0.78
C ARG A 453 -1.97 -20.39 -0.11
N GLN A 454 -1.93 -21.25 -1.13
CA GLN A 454 -0.79 -21.34 -2.06
C GLN A 454 -0.60 -20.09 -2.94
N ARG A 455 -1.62 -19.21 -3.03
CA ARG A 455 -1.57 -17.97 -3.82
C ARG A 455 -0.98 -16.79 -3.07
N PHE A 456 -0.72 -16.93 -1.77
CA PHE A 456 -0.29 -15.85 -0.90
C PHE A 456 1.16 -16.02 -0.42
N SER A 457 1.79 -14.90 -0.08
CA SER A 457 3.08 -14.89 0.62
C SER A 457 2.89 -15.27 2.09
N ARG A 458 4.00 -15.66 2.74
CA ARG A 458 4.04 -15.89 4.18
C ARG A 458 3.84 -14.62 5.02
N VAL A 459 3.58 -14.80 6.32
CA VAL A 459 3.37 -13.70 7.27
C VAL A 459 4.67 -12.97 7.62
N ILE A 460 5.82 -13.64 7.55
CA ILE A 460 7.13 -13.01 7.80
C ILE A 460 8.16 -13.35 6.71
#